data_AF-A0A9D2UP34-F1
#
_entry.id   AF-A0A9D2UP34-F1
#
_cell.length_a   1.000
_cell.length_b   1.000
_cell.length_c   1.000
_cell.angle_alpha   90.00
_cell.angle_beta   90.00
_cell.angle_gamma   90.00
#
_symmetry.space_group_name_H-M   'P 1'
#
loop_
_entity.id
_entity.type
_entity.pdbx_description
1 polymer ?
#
loop_
_entity_poly.entity_id
_entity_poly.type
_entity_poly.pdbx_seq_one_letter_code
_entity_poly.pdbx_strand_id
1 'polypeptide(L)' 'MASTDYSSEIANLRQTYKAILDVSDLDNLRDEVAELTEQASSPTFWDDPDSAQKTSAKLSHKQGTLEKLEKFGQRIDDA' A
#
# COMPACT_ATOMS: atom_id res chain seq x y z
N MET A 1 15.11 -24.13 27.97
CA MET A 1 13.90 -23.95 27.13
C MET A 1 14.39 -23.82 25.71
N ALA A 2 14.03 -24.75 24.83
CA ALA A 2 14.31 -24.59 23.41
C ALA A 2 13.35 -23.51 22.90
N SER A 3 13.87 -22.32 22.60
CA SER A 3 13.14 -21.32 21.85
C SER A 3 12.71 -21.97 20.54
N THR A 4 11.43 -21.95 20.22
CA THR A 4 10.96 -22.43 18.92
C THR A 4 11.66 -21.61 17.83
N ASP A 5 12.38 -22.27 16.92
CA ASP A 5 13.04 -21.62 15.79
C ASP A 5 12.02 -21.47 14.65
N TYR A 6 11.59 -20.23 14.41
CA TYR A 6 10.64 -19.87 13.34
C TYR A 6 11.34 -19.30 12.09
N SER A 7 12.67 -19.37 12.02
CA SER A 7 13.45 -18.70 10.96
C SER A 7 13.05 -19.18 9.56
N SER A 8 12.69 -20.46 9.43
CA SER A 8 12.28 -21.06 8.16
C SER A 8 10.90 -20.58 7.70
N GLU A 9 9.94 -20.50 8.62
CA GLU A 9 8.59 -20.00 8.38
C GLU A 9 8.61 -18.50 8.02
N ILE A 10 9.41 -17.71 8.74
CA ILE A 10 9.60 -16.27 8.45
C ILE A 10 10.22 -16.07 7.05
N ALA A 11 11.22 -16.87 6.68
CA ALA A 11 11.82 -16.81 5.35
C ALA A 11 10.79 -17.12 4.24
N ASN A 12 9.93 -18.13 4.44
CA ASN A 12 8.84 -18.45 3.51
C ASN A 12 7.80 -17.32 3.41
N LEU A 13 7.46 -16.68 4.54
CA LEU A 13 6.56 -15.52 4.57
C LEU A 13 7.15 -14.33 3.80
N ARG A 14 8.45 -14.03 3.97
CA ARG A 14 9.16 -13.00 3.19
C ARG A 14 9.09 -13.27 1.69
N GLN A 15 9.31 -14.51 1.28
CA GLN A 15 9.25 -14.89 -0.14
C GLN A 15 7.85 -14.73 -0.72
N THR A 16 6.83 -15.18 0.02
CA THR A 16 5.42 -15.04 -0.39
C THR A 16 5.02 -13.57 -0.47
N TYR A 17 5.42 -12.76 0.51
CA TYR A 17 5.17 -11.33 0.51
C TYR A 17 5.83 -10.64 -0.68
N LYS A 18 7.08 -10.97 -1.00
CA LYS A 18 7.76 -10.44 -2.18
C LYS A 18 7.02 -10.77 -3.48
N ALA A 19 6.54 -11.99 -3.64
CA ALA A 19 5.72 -12.36 -4.80
C ALA A 19 4.41 -11.56 -4.88
N ILE A 20 3.77 -11.28 -3.72
CA ILE A 20 2.59 -10.41 -3.67
C ILE A 20 2.96 -8.98 -4.09
N LEU A 21 4.07 -8.43 -3.61
CA LEU A 21 4.53 -7.09 -3.99
C LEU A 21 4.82 -6.98 -5.49
N ASP A 22 5.51 -7.98 -6.05
CA ASP A 22 5.88 -8.01 -7.47
C ASP A 22 4.63 -8.03 -8.36
N VAL A 23 3.57 -8.73 -7.97
CA VAL A 23 2.30 -8.77 -8.71
C VAL A 23 1.41 -7.55 -8.43
N SER A 24 1.52 -6.96 -7.24
CA SER A 24 0.70 -5.82 -6.82
C SER A 24 1.20 -4.48 -7.37
N ASP A 25 2.34 -4.47 -8.05
CA ASP A 25 2.98 -3.28 -8.63
C ASP A 25 3.03 -2.11 -7.64
N LEU A 26 3.71 -2.35 -6.51
CA LEU A 26 3.73 -1.42 -5.38
C LEU A 26 4.23 -0.03 -5.76
N ASP A 27 5.21 0.05 -6.67
CA ASP A 27 5.78 1.32 -7.12
C ASP A 27 4.76 2.11 -7.94
N ASN A 28 4.05 1.46 -8.88
CA ASN A 28 2.95 2.11 -9.58
C ASN A 28 1.82 2.52 -8.62
N LEU A 29 1.50 1.71 -7.62
CA LEU A 29 0.50 2.08 -6.60
C LEU A 29 0.92 3.35 -5.83
N ARG A 30 2.21 3.51 -5.53
CA ARG A 30 2.76 4.72 -4.89
C ARG A 30 2.66 5.93 -5.82
N ASP A 31 3.02 5.77 -7.08
CA ASP A 31 2.95 6.82 -8.08
C ASP A 31 1.50 7.30 -8.29
N GLU A 32 0.56 6.36 -8.42
CA GLU A 32 -0.86 6.69 -8.55
C GLU A 32 -1.43 7.40 -7.30
N VAL A 33 -1.00 7.02 -6.10
CA VAL A 33 -1.39 7.73 -4.87
C VAL A 33 -0.81 9.14 -4.86
N ALA A 34 0.44 9.32 -5.26
CA ALA A 34 1.08 10.63 -5.33
C ALA A 34 0.35 11.55 -6.34
N GLU A 35 0.06 11.04 -7.53
CA GLU A 35 -0.66 11.79 -8.58
C GLU A 35 -2.06 12.20 -8.11
N LEU A 36 -2.83 11.27 -7.52
CA LEU A 36 -4.17 11.56 -7.01
C LEU A 36 -4.14 12.53 -5.82
N THR A 37 -3.09 12.48 -5.00
CA THR A 37 -2.88 13.43 -3.88
C THR A 37 -2.58 14.82 -4.41
N GLU A 38 -1.74 14.94 -5.44
CA GLU A 38 -1.46 16.21 -6.10
C GLU A 38 -2.73 16.81 -6.71
N GLN A 39 -3.52 16.01 -7.43
CA GLN A 39 -4.82 16.43 -7.96
C GLN A 39 -5.77 16.92 -6.86
N ALA A 40 -5.86 16.17 -5.76
CA ALA A 40 -6.71 16.52 -4.62
C ALA A 40 -6.23 17.76 -3.84
N SER A 41 -4.95 18.13 -3.99
CA SER A 41 -4.37 19.34 -3.38
C SER A 41 -4.69 20.64 -4.14
N SER A 42 -5.23 20.54 -5.36
CA SER A 42 -5.57 21.70 -6.17
C SER A 42 -6.66 22.55 -5.49
N PRO A 43 -6.52 23.89 -5.44
CA PRO A 43 -7.55 24.79 -4.91
C PRO A 43 -8.90 24.68 -5.65
N THR A 44 -8.87 24.30 -6.92
CA THR A 44 -10.06 24.14 -7.78
C THR A 44 -10.59 22.71 -7.79
N PHE A 45 -10.02 21.80 -6.97
CA PHE A 45 -10.40 20.39 -6.96
C PHE A 45 -11.90 20.20 -6.69
N TRP A 46 -12.48 21.06 -5.86
CA TRP A 46 -13.88 21.01 -5.46
C TRP A 46 -14.83 21.81 -6.37
N ASP A 47 -14.33 22.42 -7.46
CA ASP A 47 -15.17 23.15 -8.42
C ASP A 47 -16.14 22.21 -9.15
N ASP A 48 -15.77 20.94 -9.29
CA ASP A 48 -16.64 19.84 -9.73
C ASP A 48 -16.76 18.77 -8.62
N PRO A 49 -17.79 18.85 -7.76
CA PRO A 49 -17.98 17.93 -6.65
C PRO A 49 -18.10 16.45 -7.05
N ASP A 50 -18.67 16.14 -8.22
CA ASP A 50 -18.84 14.76 -8.68
C ASP A 50 -17.49 14.14 -9.06
N SER A 51 -16.65 14.91 -9.74
CA SER A 51 -15.27 14.50 -10.07
C SER A 51 -14.40 14.44 -8.82
N ALA A 52 -14.51 15.43 -7.93
CA ALA A 52 -13.78 15.47 -6.65
C ALA A 52 -14.09 14.25 -5.77
N GLN A 53 -15.37 13.87 -5.68
CA GLN A 53 -15.80 12.70 -4.91
C GLN A 53 -15.22 11.41 -5.48
N LYS A 54 -15.21 11.24 -6.81
CA LYS A 54 -14.64 10.05 -7.47
C LYS A 54 -13.13 9.96 -7.23
N THR A 55 -12.40 11.05 -7.41
CA THR A 55 -10.95 11.10 -7.19
C THR A 55 -10.60 10.84 -5.73
N SER A 56 -11.35 11.42 -4.79
CA SER A 56 -11.17 11.17 -3.35
C SER A 56 -11.44 9.71 -2.95
N ALA A 57 -12.50 9.10 -3.52
CA ALA A 57 -12.81 7.69 -3.28
C ALA A 57 -11.71 6.77 -3.84
N LYS A 58 -11.20 7.06 -5.05
CA LYS A 58 -10.09 6.34 -5.66
C LYS A 58 -8.81 6.48 -4.83
N LEU A 59 -8.51 7.70 -4.37
CA LEU A 59 -7.35 7.99 -3.53
C LEU A 59 -7.42 7.21 -2.21
N SER A 60 -8.54 7.27 -1.49
CA SER A 60 -8.70 6.54 -0.22
C SER A 60 -8.53 5.03 -0.39
N HIS A 61 -9.10 4.46 -1.45
CA HIS A 61 -8.95 3.04 -1.74
C HIS A 61 -7.48 2.64 -1.96
N LYS A 62 -6.76 3.41 -2.77
CA LYS A 62 -5.35 3.12 -3.09
C LYS A 62 -4.42 3.35 -1.91
N GLN A 63 -4.61 4.43 -1.16
CA GLN A 63 -3.89 4.69 0.09
C GLN A 63 -4.09 3.55 1.10
N GLY A 64 -5.32 3.07 1.26
CA GLY A 64 -5.60 1.95 2.18
C GLY A 64 -4.98 0.63 1.73
N THR A 65 -4.84 0.38 0.43
CA THR A 65 -4.11 -0.79 -0.09
C THR A 65 -2.61 -0.65 0.15
N LEU A 66 -2.04 0.52 -0.12
CA LEU A 66 -0.62 0.80 0.11
C LEU A 66 -0.24 0.61 1.58
N GLU A 67 -1.00 1.21 2.50
CA GLU A 67 -0.77 1.11 3.95
C GLU A 67 -0.78 -0.35 4.42
N LYS A 68 -1.73 -1.17 3.91
CA LYS A 68 -1.80 -2.59 4.25
C LYS A 68 -0.58 -3.37 3.78
N LEU A 69 -0.12 -3.11 2.55
CA LEU A 69 1.06 -3.76 1.98
C LEU A 69 2.30 -3.39 2.79
N GLU A 70 2.50 -2.11 3.09
CA GLU A 70 3.65 -1.63 3.87
C GLU A 70 3.66 -2.19 5.29
N LYS A 71 2.51 -2.18 5.96
CA LYS A 71 2.35 -2.75 7.31
C LYS A 71 2.61 -4.25 7.34
N PHE A 72 2.23 -4.98 6.29
CA PHE A 72 2.49 -6.41 6.20
C PHE A 72 3.98 -6.70 6.06
N GLY A 73 4.70 -5.90 5.26
CA GLY A 73 6.16 -5.98 5.12
C GLY A 73 6.88 -5.70 6.43
N GLN A 74 6.56 -4.59 7.09
CA GLN A 74 7.16 -4.23 8.38
C GLN A 74 7.00 -5.36 9.41
N ARG A 75 5.81 -5.94 9.54
CA ARG A 75 5.56 -7.02 10.51
C ARG A 75 6.35 -8.30 10.23
N ILE A 76 6.68 -8.56 8.96
CA ILE A 76 7.51 -9.70 8.58
C ILE A 76 8.99 -9.40 8.84
N ASP A 77 9.41 -8.16 8.66
CA ASP A 77 10.80 -7.73 8.92
C ASP A 77 11.11 -7.62 10.42
N ASP A 78 10.10 -7.27 11.23
CA ASP A 78 10.19 -7.23 12.70
C ASP A 78 10.19 -8.62 13.37
N ALA A 79 9.84 -9.67 12.62
CA ALA A 79 9.80 -11.07 13.09
C ALA A 79 11.14 -11.80 12.86
#